data_AF-A0A3N5EN26-F1
#
_entry.id   AF-A0A3N5EN26-F1
#
_cell.length_a   1.000
_cell.length_b   1.000
_cell.length_c   1.000
_cell.angle_alpha   90.00
_cell.angle_beta   90.00
_cell.angle_gamma   90.00
#
_symmetry.space_group_name_H-M   'P 1'
#
loop_
_entity.id
_entity.type
_entity.pdbx_description
1 polymer ?
#
loop_
_entity_poly.entity_id
_entity_poly.type
_entity_poly.pdbx_seq_one_letter_code
_entity_poly.pdbx_strand_id
1 'polypeptide(L)'
;MAEPVRKRTSAWKILGIVVGVMLVSVIALLFWVRAAGARKVARMQERSRARLENVKGADYRRSVLRGAAQEGNAWDDYAQAQAEVKKIPKAMKLGELVERSPKADPELGKAALAAHGVAIDHLRRGAGRATARYPYDWEQGSTMRMPGLLEINNTSNLAVLQARAFIDEGKPREAAGTLLDLAQYGRDTGADGVLIAYMIGIAQLGRALDETKDLLLAGKLDPGALEDLDRGLERLDGTFPSHGQAMLNDALLFGGSMIESAGGGWWEQLLIADASERTSDAMALAAKTESLPWGEAQNEIRRIEAE
;
A
#
# COMPACT_ATOMS: atom_id res chain seq x y z
N MET A 1 -16.23 35.14 -83.49
CA MET A 1 -16.28 35.05 -82.02
C MET A 1 -15.21 34.05 -81.60
N ALA A 2 -14.13 34.51 -80.97
CA ALA A 2 -13.02 33.63 -80.58
C ALA A 2 -13.44 32.87 -79.30
N GLU A 3 -13.45 31.53 -79.38
CA GLU A 3 -13.64 30.69 -78.20
C GLU A 3 -12.53 30.99 -77.18
N PRO A 4 -12.88 31.30 -75.92
CA PRO A 4 -11.88 31.55 -74.91
C PRO A 4 -11.08 30.27 -74.67
N VAL A 5 -9.78 30.32 -74.97
CA VAL A 5 -8.82 29.25 -74.67
C VAL A 5 -8.92 28.94 -73.18
N ARG A 6 -9.54 27.80 -72.83
CA ARG A 6 -9.58 27.27 -71.46
C ARG A 6 -8.13 27.07 -71.01
N LYS A 7 -7.63 28.02 -70.20
CA LYS A 7 -6.35 27.87 -69.51
C LYS A 7 -6.44 26.61 -68.67
N ARG A 8 -5.82 25.51 -69.15
CA ARG A 8 -5.62 24.31 -68.35
C ARG A 8 -4.83 24.74 -67.12
N THR A 9 -5.51 24.78 -65.98
CA THR A 9 -4.85 24.87 -64.69
C THR A 9 -3.85 23.72 -64.62
N SER A 10 -2.56 24.06 -64.59
CA SER A 10 -1.47 23.09 -64.51
C SER A 10 -1.72 22.17 -63.32
N ALA A 11 -1.82 20.87 -63.57
CA ALA A 11 -2.07 19.84 -62.55
C ALA A 11 -1.09 19.95 -61.36
N TRP A 12 0.12 20.46 -61.59
CA TRP A 12 1.12 20.75 -60.58
C TRP A 12 0.67 21.76 -59.52
N LYS A 13 -0.15 22.76 -59.88
CA LYS A 13 -0.69 23.73 -58.92
C LYS A 13 -1.71 23.08 -57.99
N ILE A 14 -2.56 22.20 -58.53
CA ILE A 14 -3.54 21.45 -57.74
C ILE A 14 -2.80 20.50 -56.78
N LEU A 15 -1.81 19.77 -57.28
CA LEU A 15 -0.97 18.90 -56.46
C LEU A 15 -0.26 19.67 -55.33
N GLY A 16 0.32 20.83 -55.65
CA GLY A 16 0.98 21.69 -54.66
C GLY A 16 0.03 22.17 -53.55
N ILE A 17 -1.21 22.53 -53.90
CA ILE A 17 -2.25 22.90 -52.92
C ILE A 17 -2.61 21.69 -52.04
N VAL A 18 -2.84 20.51 -52.65
CA VAL A 18 -3.21 19.30 -51.89
C VAL A 18 -2.09 18.90 -50.91
N VAL A 19 -0.83 18.91 -51.34
CA VAL A 19 0.32 18.66 -50.47
C VAL A 19 0.44 19.71 -49.37
N GLY A 20 0.24 20.99 -49.70
CA GLY A 20 0.25 22.09 -48.72
C GLY A 20 -0.82 21.91 -47.64
N VAL A 21 -2.06 21.58 -48.02
CA VAL A 21 -3.16 21.30 -47.09
C VAL A 21 -2.84 20.08 -46.23
N MET A 22 -2.35 18.99 -46.81
CA MET A 22 -1.96 17.80 -46.04
C MET A 22 -0.88 18.12 -45.00
N LEU A 23 0.16 18.87 -45.36
CA LEU A 23 1.22 19.28 -44.44
C LEU A 23 0.68 20.16 -43.29
N VAL A 24 -0.17 21.15 -43.60
CA VAL A 24 -0.80 22.01 -42.58
C VAL A 24 -1.68 21.19 -41.64
N SER A 25 -2.47 20.23 -42.16
CA SER A 25 -3.31 19.35 -41.36
C SER A 25 -2.47 18.46 -40.42
N VAL A 26 -1.35 17.92 -40.89
CA VAL A 26 -0.44 17.13 -40.05
C VAL A 26 0.17 18.00 -38.95
N ILE A 27 0.64 19.20 -39.27
CA ILE A 27 1.21 20.14 -38.26
C ILE A 27 0.15 20.53 -37.23
N ALA A 28 -1.06 20.86 -37.67
CA ALA A 28 -2.18 21.21 -36.79
C ALA A 28 -2.54 20.04 -35.86
N LEU A 29 -2.56 18.80 -36.37
CA LEU A 29 -2.77 17.61 -35.56
C LEU A 29 -1.65 17.45 -34.53
N LEU A 30 -0.38 17.53 -34.93
CA LEU A 30 0.76 17.42 -34.00
C LEU A 30 0.69 18.46 -32.88
N PHE A 31 0.37 19.71 -33.21
CA PHE A 31 0.20 20.78 -32.23
C PHE A 31 -0.99 20.51 -31.29
N TRP A 32 -2.12 20.07 -31.85
CA TRP A 32 -3.30 19.74 -31.06
C TRP A 32 -3.02 18.58 -30.10
N VAL A 33 -2.37 17.50 -30.56
CA VAL A 33 -2.05 16.36 -29.71
C VAL A 33 -1.07 16.75 -28.60
N ARG A 34 -0.04 17.56 -28.91
CA ARG A 34 0.87 18.11 -27.89
C ARG A 34 0.12 18.95 -26.85
N ALA A 35 -0.79 19.82 -27.28
CA ALA A 35 -1.59 20.67 -26.39
C ALA A 35 -2.60 19.86 -25.57
N ALA A 36 -3.19 18.80 -26.13
CA ALA A 36 -4.07 17.88 -25.42
C ALA A 36 -3.30 17.09 -24.35
N GLY A 37 -2.12 16.56 -24.70
CA GLY A 37 -1.22 15.86 -23.77
C GLY A 37 -0.78 16.75 -22.61
N ALA A 38 -0.32 17.96 -22.90
CA ALA A 38 0.10 18.92 -21.87
C ALA A 38 -1.05 19.26 -20.89
N ARG A 39 -2.27 19.49 -21.41
CA ARG A 39 -3.46 19.73 -20.57
C ARG A 39 -3.80 18.51 -19.70
N LYS A 40 -3.69 17.31 -20.25
CA LYS A 40 -3.95 16.07 -19.51
C LYS A 40 -2.95 15.85 -18.38
N VAL A 41 -1.66 16.01 -18.65
CA VAL A 41 -0.58 15.95 -17.65
C VAL A 41 -0.79 17.00 -16.56
N ALA A 42 -1.12 18.25 -16.90
CA ALA A 42 -1.36 19.31 -15.93
C ALA A 42 -2.52 18.97 -14.97
N ARG A 43 -3.65 18.45 -15.49
CA ARG A 43 -4.78 18.00 -14.65
C ARG A 43 -4.39 16.84 -13.73
N MET A 44 -3.60 15.88 -14.23
CA MET A 44 -3.10 14.78 -13.41
C MET A 44 -2.20 15.27 -12.28
N GLN A 45 -1.29 16.20 -12.57
CA GLN A 45 -0.42 16.83 -11.57
C GLN A 45 -1.22 17.59 -10.51
N GLU A 46 -2.26 18.31 -10.90
CA GLU A 46 -3.16 19.00 -9.99
C GLU A 46 -3.89 18.02 -9.06
N ARG A 47 -4.46 16.94 -9.61
CA ARG A 47 -5.11 15.87 -8.82
C ARG A 47 -4.13 15.19 -7.85
N SER A 48 -2.92 14.88 -8.33
CA SER A 48 -1.86 14.27 -7.52
C SER A 48 -1.45 15.19 -6.36
N ARG A 49 -1.25 16.49 -6.60
CA ARG A 49 -0.95 17.48 -5.55
C ARG A 49 -2.09 17.60 -4.55
N ALA A 50 -3.34 17.71 -5.01
CA ALA A 50 -4.50 17.79 -4.12
C ALA A 50 -4.60 16.53 -3.23
N ARG A 51 -4.31 15.35 -3.79
CA ARG A 51 -4.27 14.10 -3.02
C ARG A 51 -3.11 14.05 -2.03
N LEU A 52 -1.92 14.50 -2.44
CA LEU A 52 -0.75 14.59 -1.57
C LEU A 52 -1.00 15.51 -0.39
N GLU A 53 -1.65 16.66 -0.59
CA GLU A 53 -2.02 17.55 0.51
C GLU A 53 -3.01 16.88 1.48
N ASN A 54 -3.99 16.12 0.97
CA ASN A 54 -4.91 15.34 1.81
C ASN A 54 -4.17 14.28 2.64
N VAL A 55 -3.21 13.57 2.05
CA VAL A 55 -2.36 12.61 2.80
C VAL A 55 -1.50 13.37 3.82
N LYS A 56 -0.85 14.48 3.44
CA LYS A 56 -0.02 15.27 4.36
C LYS A 56 -0.81 15.78 5.58
N GLY A 57 -2.07 16.18 5.38
CA GLY A 57 -2.94 16.73 6.42
C GLY A 57 -3.82 15.73 7.18
N ALA A 58 -3.77 14.44 6.88
CA ALA A 58 -4.59 13.44 7.57
C ALA A 58 -4.23 13.34 9.08
N ASP A 59 -5.22 13.04 9.92
CA ASP A 59 -4.98 12.72 11.33
C ASP A 59 -4.53 11.26 11.46
N TYR A 60 -3.30 11.08 11.95
CA TYR A 60 -2.66 9.78 12.09
C TYR A 60 -2.76 9.20 13.50
N ARG A 61 -3.55 9.84 14.38
CA ARG A 61 -3.84 9.29 15.69
C ARG A 61 -4.67 8.02 15.56
N ARG A 62 -4.34 7.04 16.39
CA ARG A 62 -5.04 5.75 16.43
C ARG A 62 -5.31 5.29 17.84
N SER A 63 -6.36 4.49 17.97
CA SER A 63 -6.59 3.70 19.18
C SER A 63 -5.50 2.64 19.30
N VAL A 64 -4.98 2.44 20.51
CA VAL A 64 -4.10 1.31 20.82
C VAL A 64 -4.94 0.13 21.32
N LEU A 65 -4.57 -1.09 20.92
CA LEU A 65 -5.36 -2.27 21.30
C LEU A 65 -5.30 -2.56 22.81
N ARG A 66 -4.22 -2.16 23.49
CA ARG A 66 -4.06 -2.36 24.94
C ARG A 66 -3.34 -1.20 25.62
N GLY A 67 -3.69 -0.97 26.89
CA GLY A 67 -3.13 0.12 27.69
C GLY A 67 -3.58 1.51 27.21
N ALA A 68 -2.85 2.53 27.65
CA ALA A 68 -3.05 3.91 27.21
C ALA A 68 -2.09 4.23 26.04
N ALA A 69 -2.55 5.03 25.09
CA ALA A 69 -1.72 5.51 23.99
C ALA A 69 -0.60 6.40 24.54
N GLN A 70 0.63 6.16 24.06
CA GLN A 70 1.82 6.94 24.40
C GLN A 70 2.15 7.90 23.27
N GLU A 71 2.52 9.13 23.59
CA GLU A 71 2.92 10.11 22.58
C GLU A 71 4.08 9.61 21.70
N GLY A 72 4.08 10.03 20.43
CA GLY A 72 5.09 9.67 19.44
C GLY A 72 4.56 8.81 18.29
N ASN A 73 5.47 8.45 17.38
CA ASN A 73 5.18 7.68 16.17
C ASN A 73 5.65 6.22 16.33
N ALA A 74 4.76 5.28 16.04
CA ALA A 74 5.01 3.84 16.11
C ALA A 74 6.23 3.41 15.29
N TRP A 75 6.47 4.06 14.15
CA TRP A 75 7.56 3.70 13.24
C TRP A 75 8.96 3.97 13.80
N ASP A 76 9.09 4.87 14.79
CA ASP A 76 10.38 5.10 15.47
C ASP A 76 10.82 3.86 16.26
N ASP A 77 9.86 3.14 16.83
CA ASP A 77 10.10 1.88 17.54
C ASP A 77 10.08 0.68 16.58
N TYR A 78 9.16 0.61 15.60
CA TYR A 78 9.14 -0.48 14.61
C TYR A 78 10.41 -0.55 13.77
N ALA A 79 11.01 0.59 13.40
CA ALA A 79 12.28 0.60 12.70
C ALA A 79 13.41 -0.04 13.52
N GLN A 80 13.38 0.11 14.85
CA GLN A 80 14.34 -0.54 15.75
C GLN A 80 14.10 -2.05 15.83
N ALA A 81 12.84 -2.48 15.91
CA ALA A 81 12.49 -3.91 15.85
C ALA A 81 12.99 -4.57 14.55
N GLN A 82 12.74 -3.92 13.42
CA GLN A 82 13.18 -4.38 12.09
C GLN A 82 14.72 -4.42 11.99
N ALA A 83 15.40 -3.40 12.49
CA ALA A 83 16.86 -3.36 12.51
C ALA A 83 17.47 -4.49 13.35
N GLU A 84 16.82 -4.85 14.46
CA GLU A 84 17.26 -5.97 15.30
C GLU A 84 17.04 -7.32 14.61
N VAL A 85 15.84 -7.54 14.05
CA VAL A 85 15.50 -8.78 13.34
C VAL A 85 16.38 -9.02 12.12
N LYS A 86 16.83 -7.94 11.46
CA LYS A 86 17.78 -8.03 10.34
C LYS A 86 19.13 -8.66 10.72
N LYS A 87 19.49 -8.64 12.02
CA LYS A 87 20.73 -9.27 12.53
C LYS A 87 20.59 -10.79 12.70
N ILE A 88 19.37 -11.33 12.69
CA ILE A 88 19.12 -12.77 12.88
C ILE A 88 19.66 -13.54 11.67
N PRO A 89 20.64 -14.44 11.85
CA PRO A 89 21.11 -15.30 10.76
C PRO A 89 19.97 -16.17 10.25
N LYS A 90 19.76 -16.19 8.93
CA LYS A 90 18.69 -16.96 8.28
C LYS A 90 17.29 -16.60 8.79
N ALA A 91 17.02 -15.33 9.11
CA ALA A 91 15.73 -14.84 9.59
C ALA A 91 14.51 -15.34 8.77
N MET A 92 14.67 -15.49 7.45
CA MET A 92 13.62 -16.03 6.56
C MET A 92 13.14 -17.45 6.95
N LYS A 93 13.99 -18.25 7.61
CA LYS A 93 13.64 -19.59 8.10
C LYS A 93 12.77 -19.57 9.35
N LEU A 94 12.58 -18.43 10.00
CA LEU A 94 11.63 -18.31 11.11
C LEU A 94 10.19 -18.58 10.64
N GLY A 95 9.87 -18.31 9.37
CA GLY A 95 8.58 -18.63 8.78
C GLY A 95 8.27 -20.14 8.82
N GLU A 96 9.29 -20.99 8.58
CA GLU A 96 9.12 -22.45 8.63
C GLU A 96 8.68 -22.92 10.02
N LEU A 97 9.15 -22.26 11.09
CA LEU A 97 8.76 -22.55 12.48
C LEU A 97 7.32 -22.10 12.77
N VAL A 98 6.94 -20.92 12.29
CA VAL A 98 5.57 -20.40 12.42
C VAL A 98 4.58 -21.32 11.72
N GLU A 99 4.90 -21.75 10.50
CA GLU A 99 4.12 -22.66 9.68
C GLU A 99 4.15 -24.12 10.16
N ARG A 100 4.89 -24.43 11.24
CA ARG A 100 5.05 -25.77 11.81
C ARG A 100 5.54 -26.79 10.77
N SER A 101 6.42 -26.35 9.87
CA SER A 101 7.02 -27.19 8.83
C SER A 101 7.80 -28.34 9.45
N PRO A 102 7.72 -29.57 8.92
CA PRO A 102 8.51 -30.70 9.42
C PRO A 102 10.02 -30.53 9.21
N LYS A 103 10.43 -29.54 8.40
CA LYS A 103 11.83 -29.19 8.15
C LYS A 103 12.35 -28.06 9.04
N ALA A 104 11.47 -27.47 9.86
CA ALA A 104 11.82 -26.37 10.72
C ALA A 104 12.84 -26.82 11.77
N ASP A 105 13.79 -25.94 12.09
CA ASP A 105 14.80 -26.16 13.13
C ASP A 105 14.39 -25.42 14.42
N PRO A 106 13.87 -26.11 15.45
CA PRO A 106 13.38 -25.48 16.67
C PRO A 106 14.44 -24.68 17.42
N GLU A 107 15.71 -25.07 17.30
CA GLU A 107 16.81 -24.41 18.01
C GLU A 107 17.10 -23.03 17.40
N LEU A 108 16.82 -22.82 16.10
CA LEU A 108 16.89 -21.50 15.49
C LEU A 108 15.92 -20.51 16.16
N GLY A 109 14.69 -20.93 16.42
CA GLY A 109 13.67 -20.08 17.05
C GLY A 109 14.06 -19.70 18.47
N LYS A 110 14.49 -20.68 19.27
CA LYS A 110 14.96 -20.46 20.64
C LYS A 110 16.18 -19.52 20.67
N ALA A 111 17.17 -19.77 19.81
CA ALA A 111 18.37 -18.93 19.71
C ALA A 111 18.02 -17.51 19.28
N ALA A 112 17.11 -17.34 18.31
CA ALA A 112 16.66 -16.03 17.86
C ALA A 112 15.95 -15.25 18.97
N LEU A 113 15.04 -15.88 19.72
CA LEU A 113 14.36 -15.23 20.85
C LEU A 113 15.34 -14.85 21.97
N ALA A 114 16.28 -15.74 22.30
CA ALA A 114 17.27 -15.47 23.33
C ALA A 114 18.21 -14.31 22.97
N ALA A 115 18.65 -14.24 21.71
CA ALA A 115 19.60 -13.22 21.25
C ALA A 115 18.93 -11.90 20.84
N HIS A 116 17.69 -11.95 20.34
CA HIS A 116 17.02 -10.82 19.68
C HIS A 116 15.61 -10.54 20.22
N GLY A 117 15.26 -11.05 21.41
CA GLY A 117 13.96 -10.82 22.05
C GLY A 117 13.64 -9.34 22.30
N VAL A 118 14.66 -8.47 22.38
CA VAL A 118 14.50 -7.01 22.45
C VAL A 118 13.72 -6.42 21.27
N ALA A 119 13.73 -7.09 20.10
CA ALA A 119 12.89 -6.71 18.96
C ALA A 119 11.40 -6.71 19.32
N ILE A 120 10.96 -7.62 20.20
CA ILE A 120 9.57 -7.70 20.67
C ILE A 120 9.25 -6.56 21.63
N ASP A 121 10.22 -6.10 22.42
CA ASP A 121 10.05 -4.90 23.24
C ASP A 121 9.88 -3.64 22.38
N HIS A 122 10.64 -3.52 21.29
CA HIS A 122 10.46 -2.46 20.30
C HIS A 122 9.08 -2.53 19.63
N LEU A 123 8.68 -3.73 19.17
CA LEU A 123 7.34 -3.96 18.60
C LEU A 123 6.23 -3.52 19.55
N ARG A 124 6.29 -3.95 20.81
CA ARG A 124 5.34 -3.59 21.86
C ARG A 124 5.25 -2.08 22.08
N ARG A 125 6.39 -1.38 22.14
CA ARG A 125 6.39 0.08 22.29
C ARG A 125 5.76 0.77 21.08
N GLY A 126 6.10 0.33 19.87
CA GLY A 126 5.48 0.83 18.64
C GLY A 126 3.97 0.63 18.63
N ALA A 127 3.50 -0.56 19.01
CA ALA A 127 2.07 -0.86 19.12
C ALA A 127 1.34 0.06 20.10
N GLY A 128 2.01 0.51 21.16
CA GLY A 128 1.50 1.45 22.16
C GLY A 128 1.59 2.94 21.79
N ARG A 129 2.13 3.32 20.63
CA ARG A 129 2.20 4.73 20.22
C ARG A 129 0.85 5.28 19.74
N ALA A 130 0.63 6.56 20.00
CA ALA A 130 -0.59 7.28 19.66
C ALA A 130 -0.73 7.53 18.16
N THR A 131 0.37 7.58 17.42
CA THR A 131 0.37 7.76 15.96
C THR A 131 1.16 6.67 15.27
N ALA A 132 0.82 6.35 14.03
CA ALA A 132 1.59 5.43 13.19
C ALA A 132 1.61 5.93 11.75
N ARG A 133 2.69 6.62 11.39
CA ARG A 133 2.91 7.14 10.03
C ARG A 133 4.30 6.78 9.55
N TYR A 134 4.39 5.99 8.48
CA TYR A 134 5.69 5.75 7.86
C TYR A 134 6.13 7.04 7.16
N PRO A 135 7.41 7.45 7.25
CA PRO A 135 7.90 8.68 6.64
C PRO A 135 8.06 8.52 5.12
N TYR A 136 6.96 8.29 4.41
CA TYR A 136 6.90 8.21 2.95
C TYR A 136 7.25 9.56 2.33
N ASP A 137 8.20 9.55 1.39
CA ASP A 137 8.48 10.69 0.52
C ASP A 137 7.77 10.47 -0.83
N TRP A 138 6.48 10.80 -0.86
CA TRP A 138 5.61 10.60 -2.01
C TRP A 138 6.08 11.32 -3.29
N GLU A 139 6.93 12.34 -3.15
CA GLU A 139 7.47 13.10 -4.28
C GLU A 139 8.54 12.30 -5.05
N GLN A 140 9.13 11.27 -4.44
CA GLN A 140 10.08 10.35 -5.08
C GLN A 140 9.42 9.26 -5.94
N GLY A 141 8.08 9.25 -6.04
CA GLY A 141 7.33 8.30 -6.87
C GLY A 141 7.75 6.85 -6.60
N SER A 142 8.05 6.09 -7.66
CA SER A 142 8.45 4.68 -7.56
C SER A 142 9.80 4.44 -6.88
N THR A 143 10.62 5.48 -6.70
CA THR A 143 11.91 5.38 -5.98
C THR A 143 11.78 5.68 -4.49
N MET A 144 10.59 6.07 -4.04
CA MET A 144 10.27 6.30 -2.63
C MET A 144 10.68 5.11 -1.77
N ARG A 145 11.31 5.41 -0.64
CA ARG A 145 11.66 4.40 0.35
C ARG A 145 10.39 3.76 0.93
N MET A 146 10.33 2.44 0.87
CA MET A 146 9.30 1.63 1.53
C MET A 146 9.79 1.06 2.86
N PRO A 147 8.87 0.69 3.78
CA PRO A 147 9.24 -0.11 4.93
C PRO A 147 9.87 -1.44 4.50
N GLY A 148 10.78 -1.99 5.31
CA GLY A 148 11.45 -3.25 5.00
C GLY A 148 10.47 -4.42 5.03
N LEU A 149 9.93 -4.81 3.87
CA LEU A 149 8.84 -5.81 3.79
C LEU A 149 9.26 -7.17 4.33
N LEU A 150 10.52 -7.57 4.11
CA LEU A 150 11.08 -8.79 4.67
C LEU A 150 11.27 -8.68 6.19
N GLU A 151 11.78 -7.54 6.66
CA GLU A 151 11.95 -7.27 8.09
C GLU A 151 10.60 -7.21 8.82
N ILE A 152 9.54 -6.68 8.20
CA ILE A 152 8.16 -6.76 8.71
C ILE A 152 7.78 -8.22 8.94
N ASN A 153 7.90 -9.06 7.90
CA ASN A 153 7.53 -10.47 8.00
C ASN A 153 8.33 -11.21 9.07
N ASN A 154 9.64 -10.98 9.13
CA ASN A 154 10.51 -11.64 10.11
C ASN A 154 10.25 -11.16 11.55
N THR A 155 9.89 -9.88 11.74
CA THR A 155 9.48 -9.34 13.06
C THR A 155 8.21 -10.04 13.54
N SER A 156 7.24 -10.21 12.64
CA SER A 156 6.02 -10.94 12.94
C SER A 156 6.25 -12.41 13.26
N ASN A 157 7.14 -13.08 12.52
CA ASN A 157 7.48 -14.46 12.80
C ASN A 157 8.09 -14.60 14.20
N LEU A 158 9.02 -13.70 14.57
CA LEU A 158 9.61 -13.69 15.91
C LEU A 158 8.55 -13.43 16.99
N ALA A 159 7.60 -12.54 16.76
CA ALA A 159 6.51 -12.24 17.70
C ALA A 159 5.59 -13.45 17.94
N VAL A 160 5.24 -14.21 16.90
CA VAL A 160 4.48 -15.46 17.04
C VAL A 160 5.28 -16.49 17.86
N LEU A 161 6.57 -16.64 17.59
CA LEU A 161 7.42 -17.55 18.37
C LEU A 161 7.51 -17.14 19.83
N GLN A 162 7.58 -15.84 20.13
CA GLN A 162 7.55 -15.32 21.50
C GLN A 162 6.21 -15.61 22.18
N ALA A 163 5.09 -15.44 21.49
CA ALA A 163 3.77 -15.74 22.03
C ALA A 163 3.64 -17.25 22.38
N ARG A 164 4.14 -18.14 21.52
CA ARG A 164 4.18 -19.58 21.79
C ARG A 164 5.06 -19.92 22.99
N ALA A 165 6.24 -19.30 23.10
CA ALA A 165 7.13 -19.47 24.26
C ALA A 165 6.45 -19.05 25.56
N PHE A 166 5.69 -17.94 25.56
CA PHE A 166 4.90 -17.53 26.73
C PHE A 166 3.82 -18.56 27.10
N ILE A 167 3.17 -19.20 26.13
CA ILE A 167 2.20 -20.28 26.41
C ILE A 167 2.89 -21.47 27.07
N ASP A 168 4.05 -21.88 26.57
CA ASP A 168 4.84 -22.98 27.15
C ASP A 168 5.31 -22.67 28.58
N GLU A 169 5.57 -21.39 28.89
CA GLU A 169 5.92 -20.89 30.21
C GLU A 169 4.72 -20.68 31.16
N GLY A 170 3.49 -20.94 30.71
CA GLY A 170 2.28 -20.72 31.51
C GLY A 170 1.92 -19.24 31.68
N LYS A 171 2.27 -18.39 30.71
CA LYS A 171 2.02 -16.94 30.63
C LYS A 171 1.05 -16.58 29.50
N PRO A 172 -0.19 -17.08 29.51
CA PRO A 172 -1.12 -16.91 28.40
C PRO A 172 -1.54 -15.46 28.16
N ARG A 173 -1.53 -14.62 29.21
CA ARG A 173 -1.87 -13.21 29.10
C ARG A 173 -0.79 -12.42 28.34
N GLU A 174 0.48 -12.72 28.58
CA GLU A 174 1.62 -12.15 27.85
C GLU A 174 1.64 -12.60 26.39
N ALA A 175 1.26 -13.85 26.11
CA ALA A 175 1.08 -14.36 24.76
C ALA A 175 -0.02 -13.57 24.02
N ALA A 176 -1.20 -13.43 24.61
CA ALA A 176 -2.31 -12.63 24.07
C ALA A 176 -1.90 -11.17 23.82
N GLY A 177 -1.21 -10.54 24.77
CA GLY A 177 -0.69 -9.18 24.61
C GLY A 177 0.28 -9.04 23.45
N THR A 178 1.14 -10.03 23.22
CA THR A 178 2.10 -10.04 22.09
C THR A 178 1.38 -10.20 20.75
N LEU A 179 0.33 -11.04 20.68
CA LEU A 179 -0.46 -11.21 19.47
C LEU A 179 -1.29 -9.95 19.14
N LEU A 180 -1.81 -9.24 20.14
CA LEU A 180 -2.44 -7.93 19.93
C LEU A 180 -1.43 -6.88 19.43
N ASP A 181 -0.22 -6.84 19.98
CA ASP A 181 0.83 -5.94 19.48
C ASP A 181 1.17 -6.24 18.01
N LEU A 182 1.22 -7.52 17.65
CA LEU A 182 1.43 -7.94 16.26
C LEU A 182 0.25 -7.55 15.35
N ALA A 183 -0.99 -7.71 15.81
CA ALA A 183 -2.16 -7.30 15.05
C ALA A 183 -2.18 -5.78 14.81
N GLN A 184 -1.84 -4.99 15.83
CA GLN A 184 -1.66 -3.54 15.70
C GLN A 184 -0.57 -3.18 14.69
N TYR A 185 0.57 -3.89 14.73
CA TYR A 185 1.67 -3.69 13.78
C TYR A 185 1.27 -4.02 12.34
N GLY A 186 0.52 -5.10 12.13
CA GLY A 186 -0.06 -5.44 10.83
C GLY A 186 -1.02 -4.36 10.32
N ARG A 187 -1.93 -3.90 11.19
CA ARG A 187 -2.84 -2.78 10.89
C ARG A 187 -2.06 -1.52 10.51
N ASP A 188 -1.05 -1.15 11.28
CA ASP A 188 -0.27 0.07 11.04
C ASP A 188 0.56 0.01 9.77
N THR A 189 1.09 -1.17 9.45
CA THR A 189 1.79 -1.41 8.19
C THR A 189 0.86 -1.20 7.00
N GLY A 190 -0.41 -1.61 7.13
CA GLY A 190 -1.38 -1.53 6.04
C GLY A 190 -2.22 -0.26 5.96
N ALA A 191 -2.31 0.54 7.03
CA ALA A 191 -3.25 1.65 7.11
C ALA A 191 -2.88 2.89 6.28
N ASP A 192 -1.59 3.16 6.09
CA ASP A 192 -1.10 4.40 5.44
C ASP A 192 -0.10 4.12 4.30
N GLY A 193 -0.03 2.86 3.86
CA GLY A 193 0.92 2.41 2.84
C GLY A 193 0.38 2.44 1.41
N VAL A 194 1.27 2.11 0.49
CA VAL A 194 0.96 1.63 -0.87
C VAL A 194 0.38 0.21 -0.82
N LEU A 195 -0.22 -0.29 -1.90
CA LEU A 195 -0.92 -1.57 -1.95
C LEU A 195 -0.06 -2.74 -1.47
N ILE A 196 1.22 -2.78 -1.83
CA ILE A 196 2.12 -3.84 -1.38
C ILE A 196 2.33 -3.83 0.14
N ALA A 197 2.42 -2.65 0.76
CA ALA A 197 2.51 -2.53 2.22
C ALA A 197 1.18 -2.93 2.89
N TYR A 198 0.04 -2.55 2.30
CA TYR A 198 -1.28 -3.02 2.69
C TYR A 198 -1.36 -4.56 2.70
N MET A 199 -1.00 -5.22 1.60
CA MET A 199 -1.02 -6.68 1.51
C MET A 199 -0.15 -7.35 2.58
N ILE A 200 1.06 -6.83 2.80
CA ILE A 200 1.95 -7.34 3.85
C ILE A 200 1.34 -7.12 5.24
N GLY A 201 0.75 -5.95 5.50
CA GLY A 201 0.06 -5.63 6.76
C GLY A 201 -1.11 -6.58 7.04
N ILE A 202 -1.96 -6.83 6.05
CA ILE A 202 -3.06 -7.81 6.13
C ILE A 202 -2.53 -9.21 6.40
N ALA A 203 -1.44 -9.62 5.75
CA ALA A 203 -0.82 -10.93 6.04
C ALA A 203 -0.31 -11.04 7.50
N GLN A 204 0.24 -9.96 8.06
CA GLN A 204 0.68 -9.95 9.47
C GLN A 204 -0.49 -9.99 10.45
N LEU A 205 -1.54 -9.23 10.15
CA LEU A 205 -2.76 -9.22 10.93
C LEU A 205 -3.44 -10.60 10.91
N GLY A 206 -3.58 -11.21 9.72
CA GLY A 206 -4.09 -12.57 9.57
C GLY A 206 -3.28 -13.58 10.38
N ARG A 207 -1.94 -13.47 10.37
CA ARG A 207 -1.06 -14.33 11.18
C ARG A 207 -1.32 -14.20 12.69
N ALA A 208 -1.51 -12.98 13.20
CA ALA A 208 -1.84 -12.77 14.61
C ALA A 208 -3.20 -13.39 14.98
N LEU A 209 -4.20 -13.21 14.11
CA LEU A 209 -5.55 -13.74 14.31
C LEU A 209 -5.58 -15.27 14.22
N ASP A 210 -4.86 -15.87 13.27
CA ASP A 210 -4.75 -17.32 13.14
C ASP A 210 -4.08 -17.95 14.36
N GLU A 211 -2.98 -17.38 14.86
CA GLU A 211 -2.34 -17.88 16.08
C GLU A 211 -3.26 -17.70 17.30
N THR A 212 -3.98 -16.57 17.40
CA THR A 212 -4.97 -16.34 18.48
C THR A 212 -6.06 -17.41 18.45
N LYS A 213 -6.61 -17.70 17.26
CA LYS A 213 -7.61 -18.75 17.04
C LYS A 213 -7.08 -20.13 17.42
N ASP A 214 -5.86 -20.47 17.02
CA ASP A 214 -5.23 -21.74 17.37
C ASP A 214 -5.10 -21.91 18.89
N LEU A 215 -4.65 -20.87 19.60
CA LEU A 215 -4.52 -20.90 21.07
C LEU A 215 -5.88 -21.00 21.78
N LEU A 216 -6.90 -20.31 21.26
CA LEU A 216 -8.26 -20.37 21.75
C LEU A 216 -8.83 -21.80 21.62
N LEU A 217 -8.74 -22.39 20.41
CA LEU A 217 -9.25 -23.73 20.14
C LEU A 217 -8.50 -24.82 20.94
N ALA A 218 -7.22 -24.60 21.22
CA ALA A 218 -6.42 -25.48 22.07
C ALA A 218 -6.69 -25.33 23.57
N GLY A 219 -7.55 -24.38 23.99
CA GLY A 219 -7.86 -24.12 25.40
C GLY A 219 -6.64 -23.62 26.18
N LYS A 220 -5.73 -22.89 25.52
CA LYS A 220 -4.46 -22.43 26.11
C LYS A 220 -4.55 -21.03 26.73
N LEU A 221 -5.68 -20.35 26.58
CA LEU A 221 -5.90 -18.99 27.07
C LEU A 221 -6.72 -19.03 28.36
N ASP A 222 -6.25 -18.31 29.38
CA ASP A 222 -6.98 -18.13 30.64
C ASP A 222 -8.06 -17.03 30.51
N PRO A 223 -8.98 -16.89 31.49
CA PRO A 223 -10.02 -15.86 31.42
C PRO A 223 -9.48 -14.43 31.26
N GLY A 224 -8.34 -14.10 31.87
CA GLY A 224 -7.76 -12.76 31.77
C GLY A 224 -7.19 -12.46 30.38
N ALA A 225 -6.56 -13.44 29.75
CA ALA A 225 -6.11 -13.36 28.37
C ALA A 225 -7.29 -13.22 27.39
N LEU A 226 -8.38 -13.95 27.62
CA LEU A 226 -9.60 -13.85 26.81
C LEU A 226 -10.24 -12.47 26.90
N GLU A 227 -10.35 -11.90 28.10
CA GLU A 227 -10.86 -10.54 28.29
C GLU A 227 -9.98 -9.46 27.61
N ASP A 228 -8.65 -9.63 27.67
CA ASP A 228 -7.72 -8.72 27.00
C ASP A 228 -7.86 -8.82 25.47
N LEU A 229 -8.03 -10.02 24.93
CA LEU A 229 -8.27 -10.26 23.50
C LEU A 229 -9.60 -9.67 23.05
N ASP A 230 -10.69 -9.90 23.79
CA ASP A 230 -12.02 -9.39 23.45
C ASP A 230 -11.99 -7.87 23.27
N ARG A 231 -11.50 -7.13 24.28
CA ARG A 231 -11.34 -5.67 24.21
C ARG A 231 -10.39 -5.21 23.11
N GLY A 232 -9.30 -5.95 22.89
CA GLY A 232 -8.30 -5.61 21.88
C GLY A 232 -8.85 -5.78 20.46
N LEU A 233 -9.57 -6.87 20.21
CA LEU A 233 -10.16 -7.19 18.92
C LEU A 233 -11.35 -6.29 18.59
N GLU A 234 -12.17 -5.91 19.57
CA GLU A 234 -13.24 -4.91 19.38
C GLU A 234 -12.68 -3.57 18.87
N ARG A 235 -11.56 -3.11 19.44
CA ARG A 235 -10.89 -1.88 18.96
C ARG A 235 -10.27 -2.04 17.57
N LEU A 236 -9.72 -3.23 17.30
CA LEU A 236 -9.11 -3.53 16.00
C LEU A 236 -10.16 -3.53 14.88
N ASP A 237 -11.34 -4.10 15.14
CA ASP A 237 -12.45 -4.13 14.19
C ASP A 237 -12.85 -2.72 13.74
N GLY A 238 -12.97 -1.78 14.69
CA GLY A 238 -13.26 -0.38 14.38
C GLY A 238 -12.12 0.40 13.70
N THR A 239 -10.92 -0.18 13.56
CA THR A 239 -9.74 0.49 13.00
C THR A 239 -9.05 -0.34 11.90
N PHE A 240 -9.76 -1.31 11.32
CA PHE A 240 -9.24 -2.19 10.29
C PHE A 240 -8.74 -1.40 9.06
N PRO A 241 -7.61 -1.76 8.44
CA PRO A 241 -7.09 -1.03 7.28
C PRO A 241 -8.08 -1.03 6.11
N SER A 242 -8.29 0.13 5.50
CA SER A 242 -9.04 0.29 4.25
C SER A 242 -8.13 0.02 3.05
N HIS A 243 -8.52 -0.94 2.23
CA HIS A 243 -7.90 -1.24 0.94
C HIS A 243 -7.96 -0.05 -0.02
N GLY A 244 -9.08 0.66 -0.02
CA GLY A 244 -9.34 1.81 -0.87
C GLY A 244 -8.35 2.93 -0.65
N GLN A 245 -7.97 3.19 0.60
CA GLN A 245 -6.93 4.17 0.89
C GLN A 245 -5.57 3.74 0.29
N ALA A 246 -5.21 2.47 0.37
CA ALA A 246 -3.98 1.94 -0.23
C ALA A 246 -4.00 2.05 -1.77
N MET A 247 -5.15 1.79 -2.41
CA MET A 247 -5.34 1.99 -3.85
C MET A 247 -5.17 3.45 -4.27
N LEU A 248 -5.71 4.38 -3.48
CA LEU A 248 -5.54 5.81 -3.73
C LEU A 248 -4.09 6.28 -3.52
N ASN A 249 -3.37 5.66 -2.59
CA ASN A 249 -1.94 5.90 -2.37
C ASN A 249 -1.09 5.35 -3.54
N ASP A 250 -1.45 4.20 -4.10
CA ASP A 250 -0.82 3.68 -5.32
C ASP A 250 -1.05 4.59 -6.52
N ALA A 251 -2.27 5.11 -6.70
CA ALA A 251 -2.55 6.09 -7.74
C ALA A 251 -1.63 7.33 -7.63
N LEU A 252 -1.34 7.77 -6.40
CA LEU A 252 -0.39 8.85 -6.12
C LEU A 252 1.05 8.46 -6.50
N LEU A 253 1.48 7.24 -6.11
CA LEU A 253 2.79 6.68 -6.44
C LEU A 253 3.02 6.62 -7.96
N PHE A 254 2.04 6.10 -8.69
CA PHE A 254 2.06 6.00 -10.15
C PHE A 254 2.06 7.38 -10.82
N GLY A 255 1.28 8.33 -10.28
CA GLY A 255 1.29 9.72 -10.76
C GLY A 255 2.68 10.36 -10.68
N GLY A 256 3.43 10.10 -9.60
CA GLY A 256 4.80 10.62 -9.40
C GLY A 256 5.82 10.00 -10.36
N SER A 257 5.85 8.67 -10.49
CA SER A 257 6.82 7.97 -11.35
C SER A 257 6.70 8.33 -12.83
N MET A 258 5.51 8.71 -13.27
CA MET A 258 5.26 9.09 -14.66
C MET A 258 5.76 10.50 -15.00
N ILE A 259 5.91 11.38 -14.00
CA ILE A 259 6.58 12.68 -14.19
C ILE A 259 8.09 12.47 -14.42
N GLU A 260 8.70 11.54 -13.70
CA GLU A 260 10.12 11.20 -13.85
C GLU A 260 10.40 10.51 -15.19
N SER A 261 9.48 9.64 -15.63
CA SER A 261 9.60 8.87 -16.88
C SER A 261 9.28 9.69 -18.14
N ALA A 262 8.76 10.92 -17.98
CA ALA A 262 8.37 11.80 -19.09
C ALA A 262 9.54 12.35 -19.92
N GLY A 263 10.77 11.86 -19.74
CA GLY A 263 11.90 12.16 -20.62
C GLY A 263 11.74 11.67 -22.07
N GLY A 264 10.70 10.87 -22.36
CA GLY A 264 10.34 10.43 -23.72
C GLY A 264 9.71 11.52 -24.61
N GLY A 265 9.42 11.18 -25.86
CA GLY A 265 8.69 12.06 -26.77
C GLY A 265 7.27 12.38 -26.29
N TRP A 266 6.63 13.35 -26.96
CA TRP A 266 5.30 13.82 -26.59
C TRP A 266 4.20 12.76 -26.76
N TRP A 267 4.43 11.75 -27.62
CA TRP A 267 3.47 10.67 -27.85
C TRP A 267 3.54 9.62 -26.75
N GLU A 268 4.73 9.29 -26.22
CA GLU A 268 4.90 8.47 -25.01
C GLU A 268 4.20 9.13 -23.84
N GLN A 269 4.45 10.42 -23.64
CA GLN A 269 3.84 11.19 -22.55
C GLN A 269 2.30 11.14 -22.59
N LEU A 270 1.71 11.22 -23.79
CA LEU A 270 0.25 11.15 -23.93
C LEU A 270 -0.29 9.75 -23.59
N LEU A 271 0.34 8.69 -24.11
CA LEU A 271 -0.09 7.31 -23.86
C LEU A 271 0.07 6.95 -22.38
N ILE A 272 1.19 7.33 -21.78
CA ILE A 272 1.47 7.15 -20.36
C ILE A 272 0.42 7.89 -19.54
N ALA A 273 0.18 9.18 -19.81
CA ALA A 273 -0.83 9.96 -19.08
C ALA A 273 -2.26 9.40 -19.23
N ASP A 274 -2.60 8.80 -20.37
CA ASP A 274 -3.90 8.12 -20.57
C ASP A 274 -4.03 6.87 -19.72
N ALA A 275 -2.99 6.03 -19.73
CA ALA A 275 -2.94 4.86 -18.86
C ALA A 275 -3.00 5.27 -17.38
N SER A 276 -2.26 6.30 -16.96
CA SER A 276 -2.29 6.79 -15.57
C SER A 276 -3.69 7.22 -15.14
N GLU A 277 -4.35 8.03 -15.97
CA GLU A 277 -5.66 8.58 -15.62
C GLU A 277 -6.68 7.45 -15.48
N ARG A 278 -6.69 6.49 -16.43
CA ARG A 278 -7.58 5.32 -16.35
C ARG A 278 -7.30 4.46 -15.12
N THR A 279 -6.02 4.18 -14.83
CA THR A 279 -5.65 3.40 -13.65
C THR A 279 -6.01 4.13 -12.35
N SER A 280 -5.75 5.43 -12.26
CA SER A 280 -6.09 6.25 -11.11
C SER A 280 -7.61 6.33 -10.90
N ASP A 281 -8.39 6.47 -11.98
CA ASP A 281 -9.85 6.53 -11.92
C ASP A 281 -10.41 5.15 -11.48
N ALA A 282 -9.87 4.04 -12.01
CA ALA A 282 -10.21 2.69 -11.59
C ALA A 282 -9.88 2.44 -10.10
N MET A 283 -8.71 2.88 -9.63
CA MET A 283 -8.32 2.79 -8.22
C MET A 283 -9.22 3.63 -7.30
N ALA A 284 -9.57 4.85 -7.71
CA ALA A 284 -10.47 5.70 -6.96
C ALA A 284 -11.89 5.11 -6.89
N LEU A 285 -12.33 4.47 -7.97
CA LEU A 285 -13.60 3.78 -8.02
C LEU A 285 -13.61 2.55 -7.12
N ALA A 286 -12.57 1.70 -7.18
CA ALA A 286 -12.39 0.57 -6.27
C ALA A 286 -12.39 1.02 -4.80
N ALA A 287 -11.70 2.12 -4.50
CA ALA A 287 -11.69 2.70 -3.16
C ALA A 287 -13.07 3.17 -2.70
N LYS A 288 -13.86 3.79 -3.60
CA LYS A 288 -15.24 4.16 -3.31
C LYS A 288 -16.10 2.93 -3.01
N THR A 289 -15.95 1.86 -3.78
CA THR A 289 -16.78 0.65 -3.61
C THR A 289 -16.58 -0.06 -2.27
N GLU A 290 -15.41 0.07 -1.65
CA GLU A 290 -15.16 -0.50 -0.31
C GLU A 290 -16.08 0.11 0.76
N SER A 291 -16.42 1.39 0.62
CA SER A 291 -17.30 2.09 1.56
C SER A 291 -18.79 1.81 1.36
N LEU A 292 -19.16 1.13 0.26
CA LEU A 292 -20.55 0.86 -0.07
C LEU A 292 -21.04 -0.41 0.65
N PRO A 293 -22.33 -0.48 1.03
CA PRO A 293 -22.96 -1.74 1.38
C PRO A 293 -22.74 -2.77 0.27
N TRP A 294 -22.54 -4.05 0.63
CA TRP A 294 -22.18 -5.11 -0.32
C TRP A 294 -23.06 -5.17 -1.58
N GLY A 295 -24.37 -5.03 -1.44
CA GLY A 295 -25.30 -5.04 -2.58
C GLY A 295 -25.10 -3.85 -3.53
N GLU A 296 -24.74 -2.68 -3.01
CA GLU A 296 -24.41 -1.49 -3.81
C GLU A 296 -23.04 -1.64 -4.48
N ALA A 297 -22.04 -2.18 -3.76
CA ALA A 297 -20.73 -2.49 -4.34
C ALA A 297 -20.85 -3.45 -5.53
N GLN A 298 -21.68 -4.50 -5.42
CA GLN A 298 -21.96 -5.43 -6.53
C GLN A 298 -22.65 -4.76 -7.72
N ASN A 299 -23.52 -3.78 -7.49
CA ASN A 299 -24.14 -3.02 -8.57
C ASN A 299 -23.12 -2.15 -9.30
N GLU A 300 -22.21 -1.51 -8.56
CA GLU A 300 -21.18 -0.67 -9.13
C GLU A 300 -20.15 -1.49 -9.93
N ILE A 301 -19.75 -2.68 -9.43
CA ILE A 301 -18.89 -3.61 -10.18
C ILE A 301 -19.54 -3.99 -11.51
N ARG A 302 -20.83 -4.39 -11.50
CA ARG A 302 -21.55 -4.76 -12.72
C ARG A 302 -21.70 -3.60 -13.71
N ARG A 303 -21.84 -2.37 -13.21
CA ARG A 303 -21.87 -1.17 -14.05
C ARG A 303 -20.54 -0.99 -14.79
N ILE A 304 -19.42 -1.15 -14.07
CA ILE A 304 -18.07 -1.02 -14.64
C ILE A 304 -17.81 -2.11 -15.69
N GLU A 305 -18.22 -3.35 -15.43
CA GLU A 305 -18.05 -4.45 -16.39
C GLU A 305 -18.85 -4.27 -17.68
N ALA A 306 -19.90 -3.45 -17.67
CA ALA A 306 -20.74 -3.16 -18.83
C ALA A 306 -20.25 -1.97 -19.69
N GLU A 307 -19.33 -1.16 -19.16
CA GLU A 307 -18.72 0.02 -19.83
C GLU A 307 -17.45 -0.36 -20.60
#